data_AF-A0A812WF91-F1
#
_entry.id   AF-A0A812WF91-F1
#
_cell.length_a   1.000
_cell.length_b   1.000
_cell.length_c   1.000
_cell.angle_alpha   90.00
_cell.angle_beta   90.00
_cell.angle_gamma   90.00
#
_symmetry.space_group_name_H-M   'P 1'
#
loop_
_entity.id
_entity.type
_entity.pdbx_description
1 polymer ?
#
loop_
_entity_poly.entity_id
_entity_poly.type
_entity_poly.pdbx_seq_one_letter_code
_entity_poly.pdbx_strand_id
1 'polypeptide(L)'
;MLRVFRASGEEALSVHLTDFGKRIGSVGKPVPTVAIKRHLESLCGVPRFRQRLILPDGEILSDGAVVDGALDVQLILLPYSLDPPEGLMNAIRYRNITAIEELLHAPADPNYNGFSTTPLVSAC
;
A
#
# COMPACT_ATOMS: atom_id res chain seq x y z
N MET A 1 4.97 9.63 -17.71
CA MET A 1 4.46 8.25 -17.79
C MET A 1 5.01 7.52 -16.59
N LEU A 2 4.15 6.87 -15.81
CA LEU A 2 4.54 6.06 -14.67
C LEU A 2 4.61 4.60 -15.13
N ARG A 3 5.73 3.94 -14.88
CA ARG A 3 5.89 2.50 -15.07
C ARG A 3 6.24 1.85 -13.73
N VAL A 4 5.56 0.75 -13.43
CA VAL A 4 5.75 -0.02 -12.21
C VAL A 4 6.22 -1.41 -12.59
N PHE A 5 7.38 -1.82 -12.10
CA PHE A 5 7.98 -3.12 -12.38
C PHE A 5 8.00 -3.99 -11.14
N ARG A 6 7.66 -5.27 -11.25
CA ARG A 6 7.78 -6.23 -10.15
C ARG A 6 9.26 -6.54 -9.89
N ALA A 7 9.55 -7.16 -8.75
CA ALA A 7 10.90 -7.66 -8.43
C ALA A 7 11.48 -8.61 -9.50
N SER A 8 10.63 -9.31 -10.26
CA SER A 8 11.01 -10.17 -11.39
C SER A 8 11.43 -9.41 -12.65
N GLY A 9 11.20 -8.10 -12.73
CA GLY A 9 11.37 -7.28 -13.93
C GLY A 9 10.14 -7.20 -14.84
N GLU A 10 9.05 -7.92 -14.52
CA GLU A 10 7.77 -7.82 -15.23
C GLU A 10 7.12 -6.45 -15.00
N GLU A 11 6.58 -5.83 -16.05
CA GLU A 11 5.79 -4.60 -15.92
C GLU A 11 4.41 -4.91 -15.32
N ALA A 12 4.12 -4.36 -14.14
CA ALA A 12 2.83 -4.50 -13.46
C ALA A 12 1.81 -3.41 -13.87
N LEU A 13 2.30 -2.22 -14.21
CA LEU A 13 1.45 -1.09 -14.59
C LEU A 13 2.25 -0.11 -15.44
N SER A 14 1.63 0.40 -16.49
CA SER A 14 2.14 1.50 -17.29
C SER A 14 1.03 2.46 -17.66
N VAL A 15 1.15 3.72 -17.23
CA VAL A 15 0.07 4.69 -17.36
C VAL A 15 0.60 6.13 -17.47
N HIS A 16 -0.08 6.97 -18.25
CA HIS A 16 0.13 8.41 -18.22
C HIS A 16 -0.48 8.98 -16.93
N LEU A 17 0.34 9.66 -16.11
CA LEU A 17 -0.14 10.25 -14.85
C LEU A 17 -1.29 11.24 -15.04
N THR A 18 -1.32 11.95 -16.18
CA THR A 18 -2.44 12.83 -16.54
C THR A 18 -3.75 12.07 -16.68
N ASP A 19 -3.73 10.90 -17.32
CA ASP A 19 -4.93 10.09 -17.52
C ASP A 19 -5.31 9.32 -16.28
N PHE A 20 -4.33 8.85 -15.51
CA PHE A 20 -4.56 8.29 -14.19
C PHE A 20 -5.19 9.33 -13.26
N GLY A 21 -4.65 10.55 -13.23
CA GLY A 21 -5.17 11.69 -12.49
C GLY A 21 -6.63 12.00 -12.84
N LYS A 22 -7.00 11.99 -14.13
CA LYS A 22 -8.40 12.13 -14.55
C LYS A 22 -9.30 11.03 -13.98
N ARG A 23 -8.86 9.76 -14.01
CA ARG A 23 -9.64 8.62 -13.48
C ARG A 23 -9.92 8.73 -11.98
N ILE A 24 -8.98 9.31 -11.22
CA ILE A 24 -9.10 9.47 -9.76
C ILE A 24 -9.58 10.86 -9.34
N GLY A 25 -10.00 11.73 -10.27
CA GLY A 25 -10.45 13.09 -9.96
C GLY A 25 -9.34 14.06 -9.50
N SER A 26 -8.07 13.72 -9.72
CA SER A 26 -6.89 14.56 -9.41
C SER A 26 -6.30 15.18 -10.68
N VAL A 27 -7.11 15.93 -11.43
CA VAL A 27 -6.67 16.56 -12.69
C VAL A 27 -5.75 17.76 -12.40
N GLY A 28 -4.59 17.80 -13.06
CA GLY A 28 -3.63 18.90 -12.93
C GLY A 28 -2.92 18.98 -11.58
N LYS A 29 -2.97 17.90 -10.79
CA LYS A 29 -2.28 17.77 -9.50
C LYS A 29 -1.36 16.55 -9.50
N PRO A 30 -0.30 16.54 -8.68
CA PRO A 30 0.49 15.35 -8.42
C PRO A 30 -0.40 14.19 -7.97
N VAL A 31 -0.10 12.98 -8.45
CA VAL A 31 -0.90 11.79 -8.15
C VAL A 31 -0.48 11.23 -6.79
N PRO A 32 -1.41 11.07 -5.82
CA PRO A 32 -1.07 10.48 -4.53
C PRO A 32 -0.61 9.03 -4.67
N THR A 33 0.47 8.67 -3.97
CA THR A 33 1.02 7.30 -3.99
C THR A 33 0.00 6.28 -3.51
N VAL A 34 -0.83 6.63 -2.52
CA VAL A 34 -1.94 5.78 -2.05
C VAL A 34 -2.92 5.41 -3.17
N ALA A 35 -3.18 6.29 -4.12
CA ALA A 35 -4.08 6.00 -5.24
C ALA A 35 -3.46 4.98 -6.20
N ILE A 36 -2.15 5.07 -6.44
CA ILE A 36 -1.39 4.11 -7.25
C ILE A 36 -1.40 2.74 -6.56
N LYS A 37 -1.09 2.67 -5.26
CA LYS A 37 -1.09 1.40 -4.51
C LYS A 37 -2.48 0.74 -4.46
N ARG A 38 -3.55 1.53 -4.30
CA ARG A 38 -4.93 1.02 -4.39
C ARG A 38 -5.27 0.47 -5.78
N HIS A 39 -4.76 1.09 -6.84
CA HIS A 39 -4.95 0.54 -8.18
C HIS A 39 -4.17 -0.78 -8.34
N LEU A 40 -2.92 -0.82 -7.90
CA LEU A 40 -2.10 -2.03 -7.90
C LEU A 40 -2.69 -3.14 -7.02
N GLU A 41 -3.40 -2.81 -5.95
CA GLU A 41 -4.12 -3.78 -5.11
C GLU A 41 -5.16 -4.54 -5.92
N SER A 42 -5.91 -3.84 -6.78
CA SER A 42 -6.87 -4.48 -7.69
C SER A 42 -6.22 -5.38 -8.75
N LEU A 43 -5.01 -5.03 -9.19
CA LEU A 43 -4.26 -5.78 -10.21
C LEU A 43 -3.52 -6.99 -9.63
N CYS A 44 -2.97 -6.85 -8.43
CA CYS A 44 -2.12 -7.86 -7.80
C CYS A 44 -2.87 -8.74 -6.79
N GLY A 45 -4.06 -8.35 -6.35
CA GLY A 45 -4.78 -9.01 -5.25
C GLY A 45 -4.09 -8.89 -3.89
N VAL A 46 -3.19 -7.91 -3.74
CA VAL A 46 -2.41 -7.71 -2.51
C VAL A 46 -2.72 -6.34 -1.92
N PRO A 47 -3.13 -6.23 -0.64
CA PRO A 47 -3.49 -4.96 -0.01
C PRO A 47 -2.40 -3.87 -0.12
N ARG A 48 -2.80 -2.60 -0.26
CA ARG A 48 -1.85 -1.46 -0.35
C ARG A 48 -0.77 -1.44 0.73
N PHE A 49 -1.10 -1.88 1.94
CA PHE A 49 -0.19 -1.87 3.09
C PHE A 49 0.98 -2.85 2.95
N ARG A 50 0.80 -3.90 2.13
CA ARG A 50 1.80 -4.89 1.78
C ARG A 50 2.60 -4.53 0.53
N GLN A 51 2.35 -3.36 -0.05
CA GLN A 51 3.07 -2.90 -1.24
C GLN A 51 4.14 -1.89 -0.84
N ARG A 52 5.30 -1.99 -1.48
CA ARG A 52 6.37 -0.97 -1.45
C ARG A 52 6.68 -0.56 -2.87
N LEU A 53 6.65 0.75 -3.11
CA LEU A 53 7.08 1.35 -4.36
C LEU A 53 8.44 1.99 -4.09
N ILE A 54 9.46 1.55 -4.81
CA ILE A 54 10.85 1.94 -4.60
C ILE A 54 11.31 2.71 -5.83
N LEU A 55 11.86 3.90 -5.60
CA LEU A 55 12.48 4.76 -6.61
C LEU A 55 13.82 4.19 -7.07
N PRO A 56 14.34 4.62 -8.25
CA PRO A 56 15.64 4.16 -8.73
C PRO A 56 16.82 4.44 -7.80
N ASP A 57 16.71 5.45 -6.94
CA ASP A 57 17.70 5.80 -5.90
C ASP A 57 17.53 5.01 -4.60
N GLY A 58 16.54 4.13 -4.52
CA GLY A 58 16.24 3.29 -3.36
C GLY A 58 15.24 3.89 -2.37
N GLU A 59 14.75 5.12 -2.60
CA GLU A 59 13.74 5.72 -1.71
C GLU A 59 12.39 4.99 -1.81
N ILE A 60 11.73 4.78 -0.67
CA ILE A 60 10.41 4.15 -0.61
C ILE A 60 9.32 5.22 -0.59
N LEU A 61 8.42 5.18 -1.57
CA LEU A 61 7.26 6.06 -1.61
C LEU A 61 6.23 5.67 -0.53
N SER A 62 6.07 6.54 0.46
CA SER A 62 5.07 6.43 1.51
C SER A 62 3.66 6.74 0.98
N ASP A 63 2.61 6.41 1.73
CA ASP A 63 1.24 6.69 1.31
C ASP A 63 0.92 8.20 1.28
N GLY A 64 1.68 9.01 2.02
CA GLY A 64 1.60 10.47 2.00
C GLY A 64 2.40 11.15 0.89
N ALA A 65 3.24 10.40 0.15
CA ALA A 65 4.01 10.93 -0.96
C ALA A 65 3.14 11.15 -2.20
N VAL A 66 3.60 12.01 -3.11
CA VAL A 66 2.98 12.22 -4.42
C VAL A 66 3.97 11.92 -5.54
N VAL A 67 3.44 11.46 -6.67
CA VAL A 67 4.21 11.24 -7.88
C VAL A 67 3.87 12.34 -8.87
N ASP A 68 4.88 13.10 -9.27
CA ASP A 68 4.79 14.16 -10.27
C ASP A 68 5.81 13.89 -11.39
N GLY A 69 5.33 13.63 -12.59
CA GLY A 69 6.18 13.38 -13.77
C GLY A 69 6.37 11.92 -14.19
N ALA A 70 7.31 11.69 -15.11
CA ALA A 70 7.61 10.36 -15.63
C ALA A 70 8.63 9.65 -14.74
N LEU A 71 8.35 8.40 -14.39
CA LEU A 71 9.15 7.67 -13.40
C LEU A 71 8.96 6.16 -13.57
N ASP A 72 10.05 5.43 -13.35
CA ASP A 72 10.04 3.99 -13.23
C ASP A 72 10.22 3.64 -11.75
N VAL A 73 9.32 2.83 -11.21
CA VAL A 73 9.37 2.38 -9.81
C VAL A 73 9.31 0.87 -9.72
N GLN A 74 9.95 0.32 -8.70
CA GLN A 74 9.88 -1.10 -8.40
C GLN A 74 8.79 -1.37 -7.36
N LEU A 75 7.91 -2.33 -7.66
CA LEU A 75 6.91 -2.88 -6.76
C LEU A 75 7.47 -4.12 -6.06
N ILE A 76 7.59 -4.02 -4.74
CA ILE A 76 7.85 -5.16 -3.85
C ILE A 76 6.58 -5.49 -3.08
N LEU A 77 6.17 -6.75 -3.13
CA LEU A 77 5.04 -7.29 -2.38
C LEU A 77 5.58 -7.98 -1.13
N LEU A 78 5.21 -7.46 0.04
CA LEU A 78 5.66 -8.00 1.31
C LEU A 78 4.80 -9.20 1.73
N PRO A 79 5.40 -10.26 2.30
CA PRO A 79 4.65 -11.26 3.03
C PRO A 79 3.99 -10.63 4.27
N TYR A 80 3.05 -11.35 4.89
CA TYR A 80 2.61 -10.96 6.21
C TYR A 80 3.75 -11.10 7.22
N SER A 81 3.77 -10.24 8.24
CA SER A 81 4.69 -10.38 9.37
C SER A 81 4.33 -11.62 10.18
N LEU A 82 5.35 -12.28 10.73
CA LEU A 82 5.17 -13.44 11.60
C LEU A 82 4.37 -13.07 12.85
N ASP A 83 4.67 -11.89 13.40
CA ASP A 83 3.98 -11.33 14.55
C ASP A 83 3.28 -10.02 14.15
N PRO A 84 2.04 -9.79 14.62
CA PRO A 84 1.37 -8.51 14.47
C PRO A 84 2.08 -7.44 15.32
N PRO A 85 2.08 -6.17 14.87
CA PRO A 85 2.70 -5.10 15.63
C PRO A 85 1.98 -4.90 16.97
N GLU A 86 2.77 -4.56 17.99
CA GLU A 86 2.26 -4.28 19.33
C GLU A 86 1.18 -3.18 19.27
N GLY A 87 0.10 -3.35 20.02
CA GLY A 87 -0.99 -2.37 20.07
C GLY A 87 -2.04 -2.50 18.97
N LEU A 88 -1.86 -3.36 17.94
CA LEU A 88 -2.87 -3.54 16.88
C LEU A 88 -4.25 -3.90 17.42
N MET A 89 -4.32 -4.87 18.33
CA MET A 89 -5.59 -5.30 18.95
C MET A 89 -6.23 -4.19 19.80
N ASN A 90 -5.43 -3.35 20.44
CA ASN A 90 -5.94 -2.20 21.19
C ASN A 90 -6.50 -1.16 20.23
N ALA A 91 -5.77 -0.84 19.15
CA ALA A 91 -6.23 0.10 18.13
C ALA A 91 -7.56 -0.35 17.50
N ILE A 92 -7.71 -1.65 17.20
CA ILE A 92 -8.97 -2.25 16.72
C ILE A 92 -10.09 -2.10 17.76
N ARG A 93 -9.83 -2.51 19.01
CA ARG A 93 -10.81 -2.44 20.11
C ARG A 93 -11.35 -1.02 20.34
N TYR A 94 -10.48 -0.02 20.25
CA TYR A 94 -10.84 1.39 20.42
C TYR A 94 -11.27 2.08 19.11
N ARG A 95 -11.35 1.34 18.00
CA ARG A 95 -11.70 1.87 16.66
C ARG A 95 -10.84 3.07 16.25
N ASN A 96 -9.56 3.08 16.64
CA ASN A 96 -8.63 4.14 16.27
C ASN A 96 -8.10 3.88 14.85
N ILE A 97 -8.86 4.32 13.85
CA ILE A 97 -8.57 4.06 12.43
C ILE A 97 -7.18 4.54 12.03
N THR A 98 -6.76 5.72 12.48
CA THR A 98 -5.43 6.26 12.17
C THR A 98 -4.32 5.34 12.69
N ALA A 99 -4.41 4.92 13.96
CA ALA A 99 -3.43 3.99 14.52
C ALA A 99 -3.46 2.62 13.83
N ILE A 100 -4.64 2.13 13.42
CA ILE A 100 -4.75 0.89 12.65
C ILE A 100 -4.02 1.05 11.30
N GLU A 101 -4.25 2.13 10.55
CA GLU A 101 -3.58 2.35 9.26
C GLU A 101 -2.06 2.44 9.40
N GLU A 102 -1.58 3.16 10.42
CA GLU A 102 -0.15 3.26 10.73
C GLU A 102 0.45 1.89 11.04
N LEU A 103 -0.21 1.10 11.88
CA LEU A 103 0.25 -0.23 12.27
C LEU A 103 0.22 -1.22 11.11
N LEU A 104 -0.78 -1.14 10.21
CA LEU A 104 -0.88 -2.03 9.06
C LEU A 104 0.27 -1.85 8.05
N HIS A 105 1.02 -0.74 8.10
CA HIS A 105 2.26 -0.64 7.34
C HIS A 105 3.30 -1.69 7.74
N ALA A 106 3.30 -2.16 8.99
CA ALA A 106 3.89 -3.45 9.33
C ALA A 106 2.86 -4.53 8.94
N PRO A 107 3.08 -5.30 7.85
CA PRO A 107 2.03 -6.07 7.18
C PRO A 107 1.49 -7.21 8.04
N ALA A 108 0.65 -6.90 9.03
CA ALA A 108 0.10 -7.85 9.98
C ALA A 108 -0.87 -8.81 9.29
N ASP A 109 -0.80 -10.10 9.63
CA ASP A 109 -1.79 -11.07 9.15
C ASP A 109 -3.16 -10.80 9.81
N PRO A 110 -4.20 -10.44 9.04
CA PRO A 110 -5.54 -10.23 9.58
C PRO A 110 -6.14 -11.49 10.21
N ASN A 111 -5.64 -12.67 9.87
CA ASN A 111 -6.06 -13.96 10.41
C ASN A 111 -5.09 -14.52 11.47
N TYR A 112 -4.13 -13.72 11.95
CA TYR A 112 -3.23 -14.11 13.02
C TYR A 112 -4.02 -14.62 14.23
N ASN A 113 -3.69 -15.83 14.68
CA ASN A 113 -4.46 -16.56 15.71
C ASN A 113 -3.74 -16.66 17.07
N GLY A 114 -2.62 -15.94 17.26
CA GLY A 114 -1.92 -15.89 18.56
C GLY A 114 -2.63 -15.04 19.62
N PHE A 115 -3.75 -14.40 19.28
CA PHE A 115 -4.64 -13.71 20.23
C PHE A 115 -5.86 -14.58 20.58
N SER A 116 -6.72 -14.10 21.49
CA SER A 116 -8.00 -14.76 21.78
C SER A 116 -8.98 -14.78 20.59
N THR A 117 -8.78 -13.91 19.61
CA THR A 117 -9.55 -13.81 18.36
C THR A 117 -8.67 -13.15 17.29
N THR A 118 -8.94 -13.39 16.01
CA THR A 118 -8.14 -12.79 14.94
C THR A 118 -8.38 -11.28 14.84
N PRO A 119 -7.40 -10.50 14.34
CA PRO A 119 -7.59 -9.08 14.07
C PRO A 119 -8.83 -8.81 13.19
N LEU A 120 -9.05 -9.63 12.16
CA LEU A 120 -10.19 -9.48 11.25
C LEU A 120 -11.53 -9.64 11.97
N VAL A 121 -11.67 -10.69 12.78
CA VAL A 121 -12.91 -10.95 13.53
C VAL A 121 -13.18 -9.85 14.56
N SER A 122 -12.12 -9.28 15.14
CA SER A 122 -12.23 -8.19 16.13
C SER A 122 -12.63 -6.85 15.54
N ALA A 123 -12.45 -6.67 14.22
CA ALA A 123 -12.76 -5.43 13.52
C ALA A 123 -14.22 -5.39 13.00
N CYS A 124 -14.93 -6.52 13.01
CA CYS A 124 -16.35 -6.64 12.68
C CYS A 124 -17.24 -6.21 13.86
#